data_AF-A0A0A1N4Y1-F1
#
_entry.id   AF-A0A0A1N4Y1-F1
#
_cell.length_a   1.000
_cell.length_b   1.000
_cell.length_c   1.000
_cell.angle_alpha   90.00
_cell.angle_beta   90.00
_cell.angle_gamma   90.00
#
_symmetry.space_group_name_H-M   'P 1'
#
loop_
_entity.id
_entity.type
_entity.pdbx_description
1 polymer ?
#
loop_
_entity_poly.entity_id
_entity_poly.type
_entity_poly.pdbx_seq_one_letter_code
_entity_poly.pdbx_strand_id
1 'polypeptide(L)'
;MGITCLVRWKNATGMRDFTFIAEHVTKSLQGKNTGPWSLSFKVFRDINNNKTASLKDSKLLYQVSLGQQPGNVYCMVDGSVVVEAGKEMEIILSRLKNLWQLRQNVTIEGTSYEIGDFTLRVANILLGSTYKGLLLEIDYHPCSTPNNASSIFQEFVQSIVPPTAQLSCEYEYNYEAVGLSNYEFTIAHTSYQYIMLFRNDGLI
;
A
#
# COMPACT_ATOMS: atom_id res chain seq x y z
N MET A 1 2.36 3.30 -17.25
CA MET A 1 2.48 2.66 -15.92
C MET A 1 1.50 1.51 -15.90
N GLY A 2 1.87 0.38 -15.30
CA GLY A 2 0.95 -0.75 -15.12
C GLY A 2 -0.12 -0.47 -14.06
N ILE A 3 -1.04 -1.39 -13.88
CA ILE A 3 -1.99 -1.40 -12.77
C ILE A 3 -1.45 -2.21 -11.61
N THR A 4 -1.82 -1.85 -10.37
CA THR A 4 -1.32 -2.50 -9.15
C THR A 4 -2.43 -3.31 -8.47
N CYS A 5 -2.05 -4.41 -7.82
CA CYS A 5 -2.83 -5.15 -6.84
C CYS A 5 -2.03 -5.27 -5.54
N LEU A 6 -2.69 -5.06 -4.40
CA LEU A 6 -2.10 -5.25 -3.08
C LEU A 6 -2.71 -6.46 -2.39
N VAL A 7 -1.84 -7.30 -1.83
CA VAL A 7 -2.23 -8.48 -1.06
C VAL A 7 -1.48 -8.50 0.25
N ARG A 8 -2.20 -8.69 1.36
CA ARG A 8 -1.61 -9.03 2.65
C ARG A 8 -1.79 -10.52 2.91
N TRP A 9 -0.70 -11.23 3.12
CA TRP A 9 -0.71 -12.57 3.69
C TRP A 9 -0.65 -12.47 5.23
N LYS A 10 -1.82 -12.64 5.86
CA LYS A 10 -2.07 -12.38 7.29
C LYS A 10 -1.35 -13.35 8.23
N ASN A 11 -1.38 -14.64 7.93
CA ASN A 11 -0.77 -15.71 8.74
C ASN A 11 0.64 -16.09 8.29
N ALA A 12 1.33 -15.23 7.54
CA ALA A 12 2.74 -15.44 7.21
C ALA A 12 3.60 -15.52 8.49
N THR A 13 4.80 -16.09 8.37
CA THR A 13 5.73 -16.41 9.46
C THR A 13 7.06 -15.67 9.29
N GLY A 14 6.97 -14.39 8.97
CA GLY A 14 8.12 -13.48 8.87
C GLY A 14 9.12 -13.93 7.81
N MET A 15 10.38 -14.09 8.21
CA MET A 15 11.47 -14.39 7.29
C MET A 15 11.27 -15.71 6.54
N ARG A 16 10.64 -16.72 7.16
CA ARG A 16 10.41 -18.02 6.52
C ARG A 16 9.57 -17.88 5.24
N ASP A 17 8.42 -17.22 5.35
CA ASP A 17 7.51 -17.07 4.21
C ASP A 17 7.99 -16.01 3.23
N PHE A 18 8.73 -14.99 3.70
CA PHE A 18 9.47 -14.08 2.82
C PHE A 18 10.46 -14.85 1.93
N THR A 19 11.31 -15.69 2.53
CA THR A 19 12.29 -16.51 1.81
C THR A 19 11.59 -17.52 0.89
N PHE A 20 10.49 -18.12 1.32
CA PHE A 20 9.67 -19.00 0.47
C PHE A 20 9.27 -18.30 -0.84
N ILE A 21 8.69 -17.09 -0.76
CA ILE A 21 8.29 -16.35 -1.97
C ILE A 21 9.52 -15.98 -2.79
N ALA A 22 10.58 -15.45 -2.16
CA ALA A 22 11.80 -15.06 -2.86
C ALA A 22 12.40 -16.23 -3.64
N GLU A 23 12.47 -17.42 -3.04
CA GLU A 23 12.98 -18.63 -3.70
C GLU A 23 12.04 -19.13 -4.80
N HIS A 24 10.73 -19.18 -4.57
CA HIS A 24 9.77 -19.62 -5.57
C HIS A 24 9.76 -18.71 -6.80
N VAL A 25 9.79 -17.40 -6.57
CA VAL A 25 9.85 -16.39 -7.64
C VAL A 25 11.14 -16.53 -8.45
N THR A 26 12.30 -16.63 -7.79
CA THR A 26 13.58 -16.67 -8.49
C THR A 26 13.85 -18.01 -9.18
N LYS A 27 13.48 -19.14 -8.56
CA LYS A 27 13.77 -20.49 -9.08
C LYS A 27 12.69 -21.00 -10.01
N SER A 28 11.42 -20.86 -9.64
CA SER A 28 10.29 -21.44 -10.40
C SER A 28 9.80 -20.49 -11.49
N LEU A 29 9.70 -19.19 -11.19
CA LEU A 29 9.18 -18.18 -12.12
C LEU A 29 10.27 -17.42 -12.88
N GLN A 30 11.55 -17.76 -12.65
CA GLN A 30 12.71 -17.10 -13.26
C GLN A 30 12.74 -15.58 -13.02
N GLY A 31 12.17 -15.15 -11.91
CA GLY A 31 12.12 -13.74 -11.53
C GLY A 31 13.49 -13.17 -11.21
N LYS A 32 13.76 -11.95 -11.65
CA LYS A 32 15.01 -11.22 -11.40
C LYS A 32 14.83 -10.27 -10.21
N ASN A 33 15.68 -10.40 -9.19
CA ASN A 33 15.72 -9.43 -8.10
C ASN A 33 16.21 -8.07 -8.61
N THR A 34 15.42 -7.03 -8.42
CA THR A 34 15.71 -5.65 -8.87
C THR A 34 16.15 -4.71 -7.74
N GLY A 35 16.27 -5.22 -6.52
CA GLY A 35 16.85 -4.51 -5.39
C GLY A 35 15.84 -4.09 -4.31
N PRO A 36 16.26 -3.19 -3.40
CA PRO A 36 15.46 -2.78 -2.27
C PRO A 36 14.24 -1.98 -2.69
N TRP A 37 13.17 -2.13 -1.92
CA TRP A 37 11.93 -1.38 -2.07
C TRP A 37 11.48 -0.86 -0.71
N SER A 38 10.82 0.30 -0.68
CA SER A 38 10.30 0.87 0.56
C SER A 38 9.01 1.66 0.38
N LEU A 39 8.26 1.75 1.48
CA LEU A 39 7.00 2.47 1.62
C LEU A 39 6.99 3.15 3.00
N SER A 40 6.51 4.38 3.07
CA SER A 40 6.16 5.05 4.32
C SER A 40 4.68 5.39 4.35
N PHE A 41 4.04 5.09 5.47
CA PHE A 41 2.64 5.37 5.73
C PHE A 41 2.50 6.16 7.03
N LYS A 42 1.97 7.39 6.95
CA LYS A 42 1.76 8.26 8.11
C LYS A 42 0.26 8.52 8.29
N VAL A 43 -0.17 8.53 9.54
CA VAL A 43 -1.54 8.87 9.94
C VAL A 43 -1.48 10.08 10.84
N PHE A 44 -2.22 11.11 10.46
CA PHE A 44 -2.41 12.30 11.25
C PHE A 44 -3.86 12.36 11.74
N ARG A 45 -4.06 12.86 12.96
CA ARG A 45 -5.36 13.07 13.57
C ARG A 45 -5.65 14.55 13.67
N ASP A 46 -6.87 14.94 13.31
CA ASP A 46 -7.37 16.30 13.54
C ASP A 46 -7.60 16.55 15.03
N ILE A 47 -6.97 17.60 15.56
CA ILE A 47 -7.06 18.02 16.97
C ILE A 47 -8.02 19.21 17.13
N ASN A 48 -8.44 19.84 16.03
CA ASN A 48 -9.23 21.08 16.07
C ASN A 48 -10.73 20.81 16.29
N ASN A 49 -11.15 19.55 16.34
CA ASN A 49 -12.54 19.20 16.62
C ASN A 49 -12.87 19.57 18.07
N ASN A 50 -13.73 20.58 18.23
CA ASN A 50 -14.11 21.22 19.49
C ASN A 50 -14.34 20.22 20.64
N LYS A 51 -14.07 20.68 21.88
CA LYS A 51 -14.15 19.98 23.19
C LYS A 51 -15.47 19.21 23.51
N THR A 52 -16.38 19.08 22.55
CA THR A 52 -17.69 18.42 22.63
C THR A 52 -17.82 17.21 21.70
N ALA A 53 -16.92 17.00 20.73
CA ALA A 53 -16.92 15.81 19.88
C ALA A 53 -16.15 14.67 20.57
N SER A 54 -16.68 13.44 20.49
CA SER A 54 -16.01 12.28 21.07
C SER A 54 -14.69 12.01 20.33
N LEU A 55 -13.69 11.42 21.01
CA LEU A 55 -12.40 11.02 20.39
C LEU A 55 -12.56 10.09 19.16
N LYS A 56 -13.77 9.53 18.93
CA LYS A 56 -14.10 8.69 17.79
C LYS A 56 -14.47 9.48 16.53
N ASP A 57 -14.78 10.77 16.64
CA ASP A 57 -15.26 11.62 15.53
C ASP A 57 -14.17 12.52 14.93
N SER A 58 -12.91 12.40 15.39
CA SER A 58 -11.77 13.16 14.84
C SER A 58 -11.36 12.60 13.48
N LYS A 59 -11.27 13.50 12.49
CA LYS A 59 -10.86 13.15 11.13
C LYS A 59 -9.43 12.61 11.09
N LEU A 60 -9.18 11.65 10.20
CA LEU A 60 -7.85 11.10 9.95
C LEU A 60 -7.35 11.53 8.56
N LEU A 61 -6.12 12.04 8.52
CA LEU A 61 -5.37 12.26 7.30
C LEU A 61 -4.37 11.14 7.13
N TYR A 62 -4.45 10.44 6.01
CA TYR A 62 -3.53 9.40 5.60
C TYR A 62 -2.53 9.99 4.61
N GLN A 63 -1.26 9.67 4.77
CA GLN A 63 -0.21 10.06 3.85
C GLN A 63 0.62 8.83 3.47
N VAL A 64 0.78 8.60 2.17
CA VAL A 64 1.56 7.50 1.60
C VAL A 64 2.74 8.09 0.83
N SER A 65 3.94 7.57 1.08
CA SER A 65 5.16 7.94 0.35
C SER A 65 5.80 6.65 -0.18
N LEU A 66 5.94 6.55 -1.50
CA LEU A 66 6.43 5.35 -2.18
C LEU A 66 7.89 5.54 -2.60
N GLY A 67 8.75 4.56 -2.33
CA GLY A 67 10.17 4.63 -2.67
C GLY A 67 10.45 4.82 -4.17
N GLN A 68 9.53 4.36 -5.02
CA GLN A 68 9.60 4.55 -6.48
C GLN A 68 9.33 6.00 -6.92
N GLN A 69 8.69 6.81 -6.07
CA GLN A 69 8.34 8.22 -6.34
C GLN A 69 8.80 9.11 -5.18
N PRO A 70 10.13 9.23 -4.95
CA PRO A 70 10.67 9.86 -3.75
C PRO A 70 10.38 11.37 -3.62
N GLY A 71 9.93 12.01 -4.70
CA GLY A 71 9.53 13.43 -4.72
C GLY A 71 8.08 13.69 -4.33
N ASN A 72 7.23 12.65 -4.33
CA ASN A 72 5.78 12.81 -4.21
C ASN A 72 5.26 12.09 -2.96
N VAL A 73 4.17 12.62 -2.42
CA VAL A 73 3.38 12.02 -1.36
C VAL A 73 1.91 12.08 -1.75
N TYR A 74 1.14 11.12 -1.27
CA TYR A 74 -0.27 10.98 -1.60
C TYR A 74 -1.09 11.06 -0.32
N CYS A 75 -2.01 12.02 -0.27
CA CYS A 75 -2.78 12.34 0.94
C CYS A 75 -4.27 12.08 0.72
N MET A 76 -4.96 11.64 1.76
CA MET A 76 -6.43 11.52 1.77
C MET A 76 -6.98 11.78 3.17
N VAL A 77 -8.11 12.46 3.29
CA VAL A 77 -8.79 12.71 4.57
C VAL A 77 -10.08 11.90 4.63
N ASP A 78 -10.17 10.90 5.51
CA ASP A 78 -11.39 10.07 5.75
C ASP A 78 -12.11 9.53 4.51
N GLY A 79 -11.39 9.12 3.46
CA GLY A 79 -12.03 8.61 2.24
C GLY A 79 -12.52 9.70 1.29
N SER A 80 -12.04 10.94 1.46
CA SER A 80 -12.19 12.03 0.50
C SER A 80 -11.39 11.78 -0.79
N VAL A 81 -11.28 12.83 -1.59
CA VAL A 81 -10.37 12.87 -2.74
C VAL A 81 -8.92 12.55 -2.32
N VAL A 82 -8.26 11.72 -3.12
CA VAL A 82 -6.81 11.45 -3.02
C VAL A 82 -6.06 12.56 -3.74
N VAL A 83 -5.10 13.18 -3.05
CA VAL A 83 -4.32 14.30 -3.56
C VAL A 83 -2.86 13.89 -3.67
N GLU A 84 -2.31 14.01 -4.87
CA GLU A 84 -0.87 13.95 -5.10
C GLU A 84 -0.24 15.31 -4.77
N ALA A 85 0.82 15.31 -3.97
CA ALA A 85 1.53 16.50 -3.54
C ALA A 85 3.04 16.27 -3.56
N GLY A 86 3.82 17.34 -3.64
CA GLY A 86 5.26 17.28 -3.43
C GLY A 86 5.63 16.95 -1.99
N LYS A 87 6.88 16.49 -1.78
CA LYS A 87 7.44 16.15 -0.46
C LYS A 87 7.40 17.30 0.54
N GLU A 88 7.31 18.54 0.07
CA GLU A 88 7.12 19.74 0.89
C GLU A 88 5.84 19.67 1.74
N MET A 89 4.84 18.88 1.34
CA MET A 89 3.63 18.63 2.13
C MET A 89 3.96 18.04 3.51
N GLU A 90 5.01 17.22 3.62
CA GLU A 90 5.45 16.71 4.93
C GLU A 90 5.95 17.84 5.84
N ILE A 91 6.63 18.83 5.25
CA ILE A 91 7.12 20.01 5.97
C ILE A 91 5.92 20.84 6.42
N ILE A 92 4.93 21.05 5.55
CA ILE A 92 3.70 21.77 5.88
C ILE A 92 2.99 21.10 7.06
N LEU A 93 2.74 19.78 6.99
CA LEU A 93 2.12 19.02 8.09
C LEU A 93 2.92 19.09 9.39
N SER A 94 4.26 19.10 9.31
CA SER A 94 5.12 19.26 10.49
C SER A 94 5.00 20.64 11.16
N ARG A 95 4.56 21.67 10.42
CA ARG A 95 4.30 23.03 10.94
C ARG A 95 2.87 23.20 11.43
N LEU A 96 1.94 22.41 10.91
CA LEU A 96 0.52 22.42 11.27
C LEU A 96 0.17 21.49 12.45
N LYS A 97 1.10 21.24 13.38
CA LYS A 97 0.89 20.34 14.54
C LYS A 97 -0.30 20.70 15.43
N ASN A 98 -0.73 21.96 15.41
CA ASN A 98 -1.91 22.43 16.14
C ASN A 98 -3.23 22.00 15.49
N LEU A 99 -3.19 21.59 14.21
CA LEU A 99 -4.34 21.08 13.46
C LEU A 99 -4.23 19.57 13.28
N TRP A 100 -3.06 19.07 12.88
CA TRP A 100 -2.82 17.67 12.54
C TRP A 100 -1.71 17.08 13.40
N GLN A 101 -2.07 16.17 14.31
CA GLN A 101 -1.10 15.43 15.12
C GLN A 101 -0.68 14.15 14.42
N LEU A 102 0.63 13.89 14.28
CA LEU A 102 1.10 12.56 13.87
C LEU A 102 0.71 11.53 14.93
N ARG A 103 -0.16 10.58 14.55
CA ARG A 103 -0.64 9.50 15.40
C ARG A 103 0.16 8.22 15.20
N GLN A 104 0.49 7.91 13.95
CA GLN A 104 1.21 6.69 13.59
C GLN A 104 2.11 6.92 12.37
N ASN A 105 3.26 6.28 12.37
CA ASN A 105 4.19 6.25 11.26
C ASN A 105 4.68 4.81 11.08
N VAL A 106 4.48 4.26 9.90
CA VAL A 106 4.89 2.90 9.53
C VAL A 106 5.84 3.02 8.36
N THR A 107 7.03 2.46 8.49
CA THR A 107 7.97 2.30 7.37
C THR A 107 8.11 0.82 7.08
N ILE A 108 7.98 0.46 5.81
CA ILE A 108 8.08 -0.91 5.33
C ILE A 108 9.22 -0.96 4.34
N GLU A 109 10.07 -1.96 4.51
CA GLU A 109 11.19 -2.26 3.63
C GLU A 109 11.04 -3.68 3.09
N GLY A 110 11.41 -3.85 1.83
CA GLY A 110 11.22 -5.09 1.11
C GLY A 110 12.16 -5.23 -0.08
N THR A 111 11.84 -6.19 -0.93
CA THR A 111 12.61 -6.50 -2.13
C THR A 111 11.68 -6.56 -3.33
N SER A 112 12.15 -6.02 -4.46
CA SER A 112 11.43 -6.01 -5.72
C SER A 112 11.97 -7.09 -6.66
N TYR A 113 11.08 -7.70 -7.43
CA TYR A 113 11.37 -8.75 -8.40
C TYR A 113 10.63 -8.46 -9.71
N GLU A 114 11.32 -8.58 -10.84
CA GLU A 114 10.73 -8.56 -12.19
C GLU A 114 10.47 -9.99 -12.65
N ILE A 115 9.23 -10.27 -13.08
CA ILE A 115 8.75 -11.59 -13.48
C ILE A 115 7.94 -11.44 -14.78
N GLY A 116 8.64 -11.43 -15.92
CA GLY A 116 8.02 -11.17 -17.22
C GLY A 116 7.27 -9.83 -17.23
N ASP A 117 5.95 -9.89 -17.43
CA ASP A 117 5.06 -8.73 -17.47
C ASP A 117 4.67 -8.19 -16.08
N PHE A 118 5.19 -8.78 -15.00
CA PHE A 118 4.88 -8.39 -13.62
C PHE A 118 6.08 -7.82 -12.88
N THR A 119 5.83 -6.89 -11.96
CA THR A 119 6.75 -6.58 -10.87
C THR A 119 6.10 -6.98 -9.56
N LEU A 120 6.78 -7.83 -8.79
CA LEU A 120 6.36 -8.24 -7.46
C LEU A 120 7.27 -7.59 -6.43
N ARG A 121 6.70 -6.90 -5.45
CA ARG A 121 7.42 -6.33 -4.31
C ARG A 121 6.92 -6.99 -3.04
N VAL A 122 7.85 -7.55 -2.28
CA VAL A 122 7.57 -8.36 -1.09
C VAL A 122 8.18 -7.68 0.11
N ALA A 123 7.40 -7.51 1.18
CA ALA A 123 7.87 -6.84 2.38
C ALA A 123 7.20 -7.37 3.65
N ASN A 124 7.93 -7.37 4.77
CA ASN A 124 7.37 -7.71 6.07
C ASN A 124 6.66 -6.49 6.68
N ILE A 125 5.42 -6.67 7.14
CA ILE A 125 4.68 -5.62 7.84
C ILE A 125 5.04 -5.70 9.33
N LEU A 126 5.77 -4.70 9.82
CA LEU A 126 6.13 -4.54 11.23
C LEU A 126 5.47 -3.27 11.78
N LEU A 127 4.66 -3.42 12.84
CA LEU A 127 4.13 -2.29 13.61
C LEU A 127 4.88 -2.24 14.94
N GLY A 128 5.86 -1.33 15.04
CA GLY A 128 6.85 -1.38 16.10
C GLY A 128 7.64 -2.69 16.02
N SER A 129 7.61 -3.49 17.09
CA SER A 129 8.20 -4.83 17.13
C SER A 129 7.24 -5.95 16.74
N THR A 130 5.96 -5.65 16.48
CA THR A 130 4.94 -6.67 16.22
C THR A 130 4.84 -6.97 14.74
N TYR A 131 5.09 -8.23 14.37
CA TYR A 131 4.85 -8.72 13.02
C TYR A 131 3.36 -8.85 12.71
N LYS A 132 2.96 -8.35 11.55
CA LYS A 132 1.56 -8.32 11.09
C LYS A 132 1.32 -9.07 9.78
N GLY A 133 2.31 -9.77 9.26
CA GLY A 133 2.19 -10.53 8.01
C GLY A 133 3.06 -9.98 6.90
N LEU A 134 2.87 -10.53 5.72
CA LEU A 134 3.65 -10.22 4.52
C LEU A 134 2.81 -9.38 3.55
N LEU A 135 3.39 -8.32 3.03
CA LEU A 135 2.81 -7.46 1.99
C LEU A 135 3.35 -7.89 0.63
N LEU A 136 2.45 -8.01 -0.34
CA LEU A 136 2.75 -8.23 -1.76
C LEU A 136 2.13 -7.07 -2.55
N GLU A 137 2.96 -6.26 -3.19
CA GLU A 137 2.56 -5.30 -4.20
C GLU A 137 2.88 -5.88 -5.57
N ILE A 138 1.87 -6.02 -6.43
CA ILE A 138 1.98 -6.67 -7.73
C ILE A 138 1.58 -5.67 -8.80
N ASP A 139 2.51 -5.26 -9.65
CA ASP A 139 2.24 -4.44 -10.82
C ASP A 139 2.12 -5.34 -12.06
N TYR A 140 1.10 -5.10 -12.88
CA TYR A 140 0.94 -5.70 -14.21
C TYR A 140 1.10 -4.61 -15.28
N HIS A 141 2.20 -4.66 -16.01
CA HIS A 141 2.60 -3.60 -16.96
C HIS A 141 1.74 -3.46 -18.22
N PRO A 142 1.21 -4.55 -18.83
CA PRO A 142 0.43 -4.46 -20.06
C PRO A 142 -0.94 -3.79 -19.95
N CYS A 143 -1.43 -3.52 -18.74
CA CYS A 143 -2.73 -2.87 -18.53
C CYS A 143 -2.57 -1.54 -17.78
N SER A 144 -3.25 -0.51 -18.26
CA SER A 144 -3.32 0.81 -17.63
C SER A 144 -4.74 1.21 -17.22
N THR A 145 -5.75 0.40 -17.52
CA THR A 145 -7.14 0.67 -17.15
C THR A 145 -7.42 0.06 -15.77
N PRO A 146 -7.83 0.85 -14.77
CA PRO A 146 -8.19 0.36 -13.45
C PRO A 146 -9.25 -0.75 -13.49
N ASN A 147 -9.19 -1.67 -12.53
CA ASN A 147 -10.13 -2.80 -12.37
C ASN A 147 -10.22 -3.78 -13.56
N ASN A 148 -9.35 -3.67 -14.56
CA ASN A 148 -9.45 -4.45 -15.80
C ASN A 148 -8.54 -5.70 -15.85
N ALA A 149 -7.89 -6.07 -14.74
CA ALA A 149 -7.05 -7.27 -14.66
C ALA A 149 -7.21 -8.04 -13.34
N SER A 150 -8.40 -8.00 -12.72
CA SER A 150 -8.66 -8.69 -11.46
C SER A 150 -8.40 -10.21 -11.56
N SER A 151 -8.81 -10.86 -12.66
CA SER A 151 -8.59 -12.29 -12.89
C SER A 151 -7.11 -12.66 -12.98
N ILE A 152 -6.29 -11.89 -13.71
CA ILE A 152 -4.86 -12.19 -13.85
C ILE A 152 -4.13 -12.02 -12.52
N PHE A 153 -4.53 -11.04 -11.71
CA PHE A 153 -3.97 -10.89 -10.36
C PHE A 153 -4.34 -12.07 -9.46
N GLN A 154 -5.58 -12.56 -9.53
CA GLN A 154 -5.99 -13.74 -8.76
C GLN A 154 -5.16 -14.97 -9.14
N GLU A 155 -5.00 -15.25 -10.43
CA GLU A 155 -4.18 -16.36 -10.92
C GLU A 155 -2.71 -16.21 -10.50
N PHE A 156 -2.15 -15.01 -10.67
CA PHE A 156 -0.76 -14.76 -10.29
C PHE A 156 -0.53 -14.93 -8.79
N VAL A 157 -1.42 -14.39 -7.95
CA VAL A 157 -1.37 -14.54 -6.48
C VAL A 157 -1.44 -16.02 -6.09
N GLN A 158 -2.38 -16.77 -6.64
CA GLN A 158 -2.51 -18.21 -6.39
C GLN A 158 -1.27 -19.00 -6.82
N SER A 159 -0.54 -18.52 -7.83
CA SER A 159 0.70 -19.16 -8.29
C SER A 159 1.90 -18.95 -7.35
N ILE A 160 1.91 -17.88 -6.54
CA ILE A 160 3.05 -17.51 -5.69
C ILE A 160 2.84 -17.75 -4.19
N VAL A 161 1.59 -17.81 -3.72
CA VAL A 161 1.27 -18.09 -2.32
C VAL A 161 0.82 -19.53 -2.13
N PRO A 162 1.15 -20.17 -0.99
CA PRO A 162 0.68 -21.53 -0.73
C PRO A 162 -0.83 -21.54 -0.44
N PRO A 163 -1.54 -22.67 -0.68
CA PRO A 163 -2.97 -22.78 -0.42
C PRO A 163 -3.40 -22.54 1.04
N THR A 164 -2.46 -22.64 1.99
CA THR A 164 -2.70 -22.38 3.41
C THR A 164 -2.62 -20.89 3.79
N ALA A 165 -2.33 -20.01 2.82
CA ALA A 165 -2.21 -18.58 3.05
C ALA A 165 -3.58 -17.95 3.31
N GLN A 166 -3.69 -17.20 4.40
CA GLN A 166 -4.84 -16.35 4.68
C GLN A 166 -4.58 -14.97 4.09
N LEU A 167 -5.27 -14.67 2.99
CA LEU A 167 -5.05 -13.44 2.23
C LEU A 167 -6.08 -12.37 2.60
N SER A 168 -5.64 -11.12 2.59
CA SER A 168 -6.49 -9.93 2.52
C SER A 168 -6.14 -9.19 1.25
N CYS A 169 -7.08 -9.11 0.32
CA CYS A 169 -6.90 -8.46 -0.95
C CYS A 169 -8.24 -7.97 -1.45
N GLU A 170 -8.22 -6.80 -2.08
CA GLU A 170 -9.33 -6.24 -2.83
C GLU A 170 -8.84 -6.12 -4.28
N TYR A 171 -9.60 -6.65 -5.22
CA TYR A 171 -9.22 -6.65 -6.64
C TYR A 171 -9.90 -5.52 -7.43
N GLU A 172 -10.94 -4.92 -6.85
CA GLU A 172 -11.73 -3.86 -7.47
C GLU A 172 -11.96 -2.72 -6.49
N TYR A 173 -11.71 -1.49 -6.95
CA TYR A 173 -11.86 -0.30 -6.12
C TYR A 173 -12.78 0.70 -6.82
N ASN A 174 -13.57 1.42 -6.02
CA ASN A 174 -14.32 2.57 -6.51
C ASN A 174 -13.44 3.83 -6.52
N TYR A 175 -12.62 3.97 -7.56
CA TYR A 175 -11.67 5.08 -7.70
C TYR A 175 -12.37 6.44 -7.89
N GLU A 176 -13.49 6.47 -8.59
CA GLU A 176 -14.26 7.70 -8.82
C GLU A 176 -14.78 8.31 -7.52
N ALA A 177 -15.13 7.48 -6.53
CA ALA A 177 -15.55 7.95 -5.20
C ALA A 177 -14.48 8.79 -4.48
N VAL A 178 -13.21 8.64 -4.86
CA VAL A 178 -12.08 9.39 -4.30
C VAL A 178 -11.40 10.29 -5.35
N GLY A 179 -12.12 10.65 -6.41
CA GLY A 179 -11.68 11.58 -7.43
C GLY A 179 -10.56 11.05 -8.35
N LEU A 180 -10.37 9.73 -8.40
CA LEU A 180 -9.40 9.07 -9.28
C LEU A 180 -10.09 8.58 -10.56
N SER A 181 -9.32 8.51 -11.66
CA SER A 181 -9.81 8.13 -12.99
C SER A 181 -10.16 6.64 -13.07
N ASN A 182 -11.23 6.27 -13.76
CA ASN A 182 -11.50 4.87 -14.12
C ASN A 182 -10.91 4.45 -15.48
N TYR A 183 -10.19 5.36 -16.15
CA TYR A 183 -9.67 5.13 -17.50
C TYR A 183 -8.14 5.04 -17.54
N GLU A 184 -7.46 5.71 -16.62
CA GLU A 184 -6.01 5.77 -16.56
C GLU A 184 -5.52 5.56 -15.12
N PHE A 185 -4.79 4.47 -14.91
CA PHE A 185 -4.19 4.13 -13.62
C PHE A 185 -2.90 4.91 -13.41
N THR A 186 -2.75 5.46 -12.21
CA THR A 186 -1.62 6.26 -11.77
C THR A 186 -1.15 5.82 -10.39
N ILE A 187 0.00 6.31 -9.93
CA ILE A 187 0.53 6.01 -8.59
C ILE A 187 -0.44 6.44 -7.46
N ALA A 188 -1.29 7.44 -7.71
CA ALA A 188 -2.32 7.84 -6.76
C ALA A 188 -3.32 6.69 -6.47
N HIS A 189 -3.57 5.82 -7.45
CA HIS A 189 -4.40 4.63 -7.28
C HIS A 189 -3.71 3.61 -6.38
N THR A 190 -2.44 3.30 -6.62
CA THR A 190 -1.65 2.44 -5.73
C THR A 190 -1.65 2.97 -4.30
N SER A 191 -1.50 4.28 -4.13
CA SER A 191 -1.55 4.92 -2.81
C SER A 191 -2.92 4.81 -2.14
N TYR A 192 -4.01 4.95 -2.90
CA TYR A 192 -5.35 4.72 -2.40
C TYR A 192 -5.54 3.26 -1.94
N GLN A 193 -5.09 2.29 -2.73
CA GLN A 193 -5.14 0.87 -2.37
C GLN A 193 -4.41 0.62 -1.04
N TYR A 194 -3.25 1.25 -0.83
CA TYR A 194 -2.51 1.17 0.43
C TYR A 194 -3.31 1.67 1.62
N ILE A 195 -3.95 2.84 1.48
CA ILE A 195 -4.78 3.41 2.55
C ILE A 195 -5.93 2.48 2.89
N MET A 196 -6.60 1.93 1.87
CA MET A 196 -7.70 0.99 2.07
C MET A 196 -7.24 -0.31 2.73
N LEU A 197 -6.14 -0.91 2.28
CA LEU A 197 -5.61 -2.14 2.88
C LEU A 197 -5.26 -1.93 4.37
N PHE A 198 -4.55 -0.86 4.69
CA PHE A 198 -4.11 -0.59 6.05
C PHE A 198 -5.28 -0.28 6.98
N ARG A 199 -6.26 0.49 6.49
CA ARG A 199 -7.49 0.80 7.23
C ARG A 199 -8.33 -0.45 7.46
N ASN A 200 -8.60 -1.23 6.42
CA ASN A 200 -9.50 -2.38 6.49
C ASN A 200 -8.93 -3.50 7.37
N ASP A 201 -7.61 -3.67 7.37
CA ASP A 201 -6.99 -4.72 8.18
C ASP A 201 -6.44 -4.25 9.53
N GLY A 202 -6.84 -3.06 10.01
CA GLY A 202 -6.48 -2.55 11.33
C GLY A 202 -4.96 -2.41 11.54
N LEU A 203 -4.23 -2.02 10.50
CA LEU A 203 -2.80 -1.73 10.58
C LEU A 203 -2.52 -0.30 11.09
N ILE A 204 -3.56 0.51 11.27
CA ILE A 204 -3.55 1.92 11.68
C ILE A 204 -4.73 2.32 12.59
#